data_AF-A0A7V6CBG2-F1
#
_entry.id   AF-A0A7V6CBG2-F1
#
_cell.length_a   1.000
_cell.length_b   1.000
_cell.length_c   1.000
_cell.angle_alpha   90.00
_cell.angle_beta   90.00
_cell.angle_gamma   90.00
#
_symmetry.space_group_name_H-M   'P 1'
#
loop_
_entity.id
_entity.type
_entity.pdbx_description
1 polymer ?
#
loop_
_entity_poly.entity_id
_entity_poly.type
_entity_poly.pdbx_seq_one_letter_code
_entity_poly.pdbx_strand_id
1 'polypeptide(L)'
;MTRQEFLDWPRKAVTLLGMSGVGKTHLANSLPKDNWFHYSGDYRIGTKYLSEPILDNIKRQAMQVKFLRDLLRSDSIYIANNVTVHNLEPVATFLGKLGNPELGGLPLDEFKRRQRLHALAEAAAMRDVADFIDKAHEIYGYDHFLNDAGGSIVELDDRAALQCLIDNTVILYLKVEPEMEEALIRRAISNPKPLYFREEFLDRKLAEYLQREGLA
;
A
#
# COMPACT_ATOMS: atom_id res chain seq x y z
N MET A 1 27.10 -1.63 -3.62
CA MET A 1 27.25 -1.40 -5.07
C MET A 1 27.86 -0.02 -5.31
N THR A 2 28.91 0.08 -6.11
CA THR A 2 29.51 1.34 -6.57
C THR A 2 28.77 1.86 -7.82
N ARG A 3 29.04 3.11 -8.21
CA ARG A 3 28.47 3.70 -9.45
C ARG A 3 28.78 2.85 -10.69
N GLN A 4 30.03 2.41 -10.81
CA GLN A 4 30.47 1.63 -11.97
C GLN A 4 29.79 0.26 -12.00
N GLU A 5 29.72 -0.42 -10.85
CA GLU A 5 28.99 -1.69 -10.71
C GLU A 5 27.52 -1.56 -11.12
N PHE A 6 26.85 -0.43 -10.80
CA PHE A 6 25.46 -0.21 -11.22
C PHE A 6 25.34 0.02 -12.74
N LEU A 7 26.24 0.81 -13.33
CA LEU A 7 26.23 1.07 -14.77
C LEU A 7 26.42 -0.23 -15.56
N ASP A 8 27.36 -1.06 -15.11
CA ASP A 8 27.72 -2.34 -15.72
C ASP A 8 26.72 -3.46 -15.39
N TRP A 9 25.78 -3.26 -14.46
CA TRP A 9 24.76 -4.24 -14.14
C TRP A 9 23.77 -4.39 -15.32
N PRO A 10 23.77 -5.54 -16.04
CA PRO A 10 22.97 -5.67 -17.25
C PRO A 10 21.47 -5.66 -16.97
N ARG A 11 21.05 -6.21 -15.82
CA ARG A 11 19.64 -6.30 -15.43
C ARG A 11 19.39 -5.48 -14.17
N LYS A 12 19.14 -4.19 -14.35
CA LYS A 12 18.98 -3.26 -13.24
C LYS A 12 17.66 -3.52 -12.51
N ALA A 13 17.73 -3.72 -11.21
CA ALA A 13 16.56 -3.78 -10.34
C ALA A 13 16.63 -2.69 -9.27
N VAL A 14 15.62 -1.83 -9.21
CA VAL A 14 15.59 -0.64 -8.35
C VAL A 14 14.31 -0.61 -7.53
N THR A 15 14.43 -0.30 -6.24
CA THR A 15 13.29 -0.02 -5.36
C THR A 15 13.26 1.46 -5.01
N LEU A 16 12.13 2.12 -5.24
CA LEU A 16 11.89 3.51 -4.80
C LEU A 16 11.24 3.51 -3.41
N LEU A 17 11.90 4.14 -2.45
CA LEU A 17 11.39 4.36 -1.09
C LEU A 17 11.18 5.84 -0.82
N GLY A 18 10.25 6.15 0.08
CA GLY A 18 9.98 7.52 0.50
C GLY A 18 8.52 7.70 0.91
N MET A 19 8.23 8.81 1.58
CA MET A 19 6.90 9.10 2.09
C MET A 19 5.83 9.11 0.98
N SER A 20 4.57 8.91 1.38
CA SER A 20 3.45 9.09 0.45
C SER A 20 3.44 10.52 -0.10
N GLY A 21 3.34 10.66 -1.43
CA GLY A 21 3.31 11.96 -2.09
C GLY A 21 4.67 12.59 -2.45
N VAL A 22 5.81 11.98 -2.11
CA VAL A 22 7.16 12.50 -2.48
C VAL A 22 7.48 12.43 -3.98
N GLY A 23 6.63 11.79 -4.78
CA GLY A 23 6.81 11.69 -6.24
C GLY A 23 7.42 10.37 -6.71
N LYS A 24 7.42 9.29 -5.90
CA LYS A 24 7.87 7.95 -6.33
C LYS A 24 7.23 7.51 -7.63
N THR A 25 5.90 7.53 -7.69
CA THR A 25 5.12 7.17 -8.88
C THR A 25 5.38 8.11 -10.06
N HIS A 26 5.73 9.38 -9.82
CA HIS A 26 6.09 10.30 -10.89
C HIS A 26 7.46 9.92 -11.51
N LEU A 27 8.46 9.68 -10.67
CA LEU A 27 9.76 9.17 -11.10
C LEU A 27 9.62 7.81 -11.79
N ALA A 28 8.83 6.90 -11.21
CA ALA A 28 8.54 5.62 -11.83
C ALA A 28 7.98 5.77 -13.24
N ASN A 29 7.00 6.64 -13.45
CA ASN A 29 6.41 6.86 -14.77
C ASN A 29 7.34 7.56 -15.79
N SER A 30 8.45 8.17 -15.33
CA SER A 30 9.45 8.78 -16.21
C SER A 30 10.41 7.76 -16.84
N LEU A 31 10.47 6.54 -16.30
CA LEU A 31 11.32 5.48 -16.86
C LEU A 31 10.64 4.84 -18.10
N PRO A 32 11.42 4.39 -19.11
CA PRO A 32 10.90 3.81 -20.33
C PRO A 32 10.09 2.51 -20.07
N LYS A 33 8.79 2.54 -20.37
CA LYS A 33 7.86 1.43 -20.12
C LYS A 33 8.02 0.23 -21.05
N ASP A 34 8.79 0.39 -22.11
CA ASP A 34 9.15 -0.65 -23.08
C ASP A 34 10.32 -1.51 -22.60
N ASN A 35 11.15 -1.01 -21.67
CA ASN A 35 12.33 -1.72 -21.18
C ASN A 35 12.33 -1.95 -19.65
N TRP A 36 11.55 -1.17 -18.90
CA TRP A 36 11.39 -1.34 -17.46
C TRP A 36 10.05 -2.00 -17.13
N PHE A 37 10.11 -3.09 -16.37
CA PHE A 37 8.94 -3.65 -15.71
C PHE A 37 8.60 -2.81 -14.47
N HIS A 38 7.37 -2.28 -14.41
CA HIS A 38 6.90 -1.46 -13.30
C HIS A 38 6.05 -2.30 -12.33
N TYR A 39 6.65 -2.67 -11.22
CA TYR A 39 5.96 -3.29 -10.10
C TYR A 39 5.41 -2.21 -9.16
N SER A 40 4.09 -2.19 -8.98
CA SER A 40 3.43 -1.31 -8.01
C SER A 40 3.09 -2.11 -6.75
N GLY A 41 3.70 -1.75 -5.63
CA GLY A 41 3.44 -2.37 -4.32
C GLY A 41 1.97 -2.24 -3.93
N ASP A 42 1.41 -1.03 -4.03
CA ASP A 42 0.00 -0.75 -3.71
C ASP A 42 -0.97 -1.59 -4.57
N TYR A 43 -0.68 -1.71 -5.87
CA TYR A 43 -1.47 -2.56 -6.77
C TYR A 43 -1.41 -4.03 -6.33
N ARG A 44 -0.23 -4.53 -5.97
CA ARG A 44 -0.07 -5.91 -5.51
C ARG A 44 -0.80 -6.16 -4.19
N ILE A 45 -0.69 -5.23 -3.25
CA ILE A 45 -1.39 -5.27 -1.96
C ILE A 45 -2.90 -5.41 -2.20
N GLY A 46 -3.47 -4.54 -3.04
CA GLY A 46 -4.91 -4.55 -3.30
C GLY A 46 -5.41 -5.78 -4.07
N THR A 47 -4.63 -6.28 -5.04
CA THR A 47 -5.07 -7.37 -5.92
C THR A 47 -4.80 -8.76 -5.39
N LYS A 48 -3.70 -8.98 -4.65
CA LYS A 48 -3.35 -10.30 -4.11
C LYS A 48 -3.70 -10.46 -2.65
N TYR A 49 -3.30 -9.51 -1.80
CA TYR A 49 -3.29 -9.72 -0.35
C TYR A 49 -4.53 -9.18 0.36
N LEU A 50 -5.08 -8.07 -0.13
CA LEU A 50 -6.29 -7.46 0.43
C LEU A 50 -7.54 -7.73 -0.40
N SER A 51 -7.44 -8.41 -1.54
CA SER A 51 -8.60 -8.65 -2.41
C SER A 51 -9.72 -9.38 -1.67
N GLU A 52 -9.43 -10.49 -0.98
CA GLU A 52 -10.43 -11.21 -0.20
C GLU A 52 -10.94 -10.39 1.00
N PRO A 53 -10.09 -9.79 1.86
CA PRO A 53 -10.57 -8.91 2.94
C PRO A 53 -11.50 -7.78 2.49
N ILE A 54 -11.18 -7.11 1.38
CA ILE A 54 -12.01 -6.06 0.78
C ILE A 54 -13.35 -6.66 0.33
N LEU A 55 -13.30 -7.77 -0.41
CA LEU A 55 -14.49 -8.42 -0.95
C LEU A 55 -15.42 -8.92 0.15
N ASP A 56 -14.87 -9.50 1.20
CA ASP A 56 -15.60 -9.95 2.39
C ASP A 56 -16.28 -8.78 3.10
N ASN A 57 -15.61 -7.63 3.23
CA ASN A 57 -16.23 -6.44 3.81
C ASN A 57 -17.44 -5.99 2.99
N ILE A 58 -17.33 -5.96 1.66
CA ILE A 58 -18.44 -5.60 0.77
C ILE A 58 -19.58 -6.63 0.88
N LYS A 59 -19.26 -7.93 0.85
CA LYS A 59 -20.25 -9.00 1.01
C LYS A 59 -20.99 -8.87 2.33
N ARG A 60 -20.29 -8.64 3.46
CA ARG A 60 -20.95 -8.45 4.77
C ARG A 60 -21.97 -7.32 4.75
N GLN A 61 -21.69 -6.21 4.06
CA GLN A 61 -22.64 -5.11 3.90
C GLN A 61 -23.79 -5.48 2.97
N ALA A 62 -23.50 -6.08 1.81
CA ALA A 62 -24.52 -6.51 0.85
C ALA A 62 -25.51 -7.53 1.47
N MET A 63 -25.02 -8.40 2.35
CA MET A 63 -25.85 -9.40 3.05
C MET A 63 -26.88 -8.79 4.02
N GLN A 64 -26.70 -7.53 4.45
CA GLN A 64 -27.68 -6.80 5.26
C GLN A 64 -28.90 -6.36 4.43
N VAL A 65 -28.73 -6.20 3.12
CA VAL A 65 -29.81 -5.83 2.19
C VAL A 65 -30.44 -7.09 1.62
N LYS A 66 -31.67 -7.40 2.03
CA LYS A 66 -32.39 -8.64 1.62
C LYS A 66 -32.33 -8.92 0.12
N PHE A 67 -32.56 -7.90 -0.72
CA PHE A 67 -32.50 -8.02 -2.17
C PHE A 67 -31.12 -8.49 -2.67
N LEU A 68 -30.04 -7.83 -2.23
CA LEU A 68 -28.67 -8.19 -2.63
C LEU A 68 -28.25 -9.54 -2.09
N ARG A 69 -28.62 -9.86 -0.85
CA ARG A 69 -28.38 -11.17 -0.23
C ARG A 69 -29.00 -12.31 -1.05
N ASP A 70 -30.26 -12.17 -1.45
CA ASP A 70 -30.97 -13.24 -2.14
C ASP A 70 -30.39 -13.44 -3.56
N LEU A 71 -29.92 -12.37 -4.22
CA LEU A 71 -29.17 -12.45 -5.49
C LEU A 71 -27.78 -13.09 -5.33
N LEU A 72 -27.02 -12.74 -4.29
CA LEU A 72 -25.69 -13.31 -4.03
C LEU A 72 -25.77 -14.79 -3.64
N ARG A 73 -26.78 -15.21 -2.86
CA ARG A 73 -26.94 -16.60 -2.43
C ARG A 73 -27.42 -17.54 -3.54
N SER A 74 -28.07 -16.99 -4.56
CA SER A 74 -28.54 -17.74 -5.73
C SER A 74 -27.52 -17.73 -6.87
N ASP A 75 -26.33 -17.16 -6.65
CA ASP A 75 -25.31 -16.91 -7.68
C ASP A 75 -25.83 -16.12 -8.89
N SER A 76 -26.90 -15.33 -8.71
CA SER A 76 -27.48 -14.47 -9.75
C SER A 76 -26.61 -13.24 -10.03
N ILE A 77 -25.80 -12.82 -9.06
CA ILE A 77 -24.80 -11.77 -9.19
C ILE A 77 -23.51 -12.18 -8.48
N TYR A 78 -22.39 -11.61 -8.89
CA TYR A 78 -21.12 -11.71 -8.17
C TYR A 78 -20.54 -10.30 -7.95
N ILE A 79 -19.64 -10.19 -6.97
CA ILE A 79 -18.93 -8.95 -6.65
C ILE A 79 -17.45 -9.20 -6.89
N ALA A 80 -16.78 -8.28 -7.57
CA ALA A 80 -15.36 -8.31 -7.82
C ALA A 80 -14.74 -6.95 -7.51
N ASN A 81 -13.52 -6.95 -7.00
CA ASN A 81 -12.77 -5.72 -6.76
C ASN A 81 -12.17 -5.22 -8.08
N ASN A 82 -12.41 -3.95 -8.40
CA ASN A 82 -11.76 -3.31 -9.53
C ASN A 82 -10.56 -2.47 -9.05
N VAL A 83 -9.50 -3.16 -8.60
CA VAL A 83 -8.23 -2.53 -8.24
C VAL A 83 -7.36 -2.46 -9.50
N THR A 84 -6.92 -1.26 -9.84
CA THR A 84 -5.96 -1.03 -10.94
C THR A 84 -4.78 -0.21 -10.42
N VAL A 85 -3.70 -0.14 -11.20
CA VAL A 85 -2.54 0.71 -10.85
C VAL A 85 -2.94 2.18 -10.66
N HIS A 86 -4.03 2.61 -11.30
CA HIS A 86 -4.56 3.99 -11.20
C HIS A 86 -5.77 4.11 -10.27
N ASN A 87 -6.35 2.99 -9.81
CA ASN A 87 -7.50 2.95 -8.93
C ASN A 87 -7.22 2.08 -7.70
N LEU A 88 -6.71 2.74 -6.65
CA LEU A 88 -6.45 2.15 -5.34
C LEU A 88 -7.56 2.47 -4.33
N GLU A 89 -8.67 3.06 -4.78
CA GLU A 89 -9.81 3.43 -3.94
C GLU A 89 -10.39 2.26 -3.13
N PRO A 90 -10.46 1.01 -3.65
CA PRO A 90 -10.94 -0.12 -2.84
C PRO A 90 -10.06 -0.40 -1.61
N VAL A 91 -8.74 -0.24 -1.74
CA VAL A 91 -7.79 -0.41 -0.62
C VAL A 91 -7.99 0.71 0.40
N ALA A 92 -8.07 1.95 -0.07
CA ALA A 92 -8.32 3.10 0.80
C ALA A 92 -9.66 2.98 1.56
N THR A 93 -10.75 2.68 0.85
CA THR A 93 -12.07 2.48 1.45
C THR A 93 -12.08 1.35 2.47
N PHE A 94 -11.36 0.26 2.20
CA PHE A 94 -11.20 -0.81 3.18
C PHE A 94 -10.42 -0.35 4.40
N LEU A 95 -9.24 0.27 4.26
CA LEU A 95 -8.50 0.78 5.42
C LEU A 95 -9.36 1.71 6.30
N GLY A 96 -10.13 2.59 5.66
CA GLY A 96 -11.07 3.48 6.34
C GLY A 96 -10.38 4.47 7.29
N LYS A 97 -11.15 5.02 8.22
CA LYS A 97 -10.68 6.00 9.20
C LYS A 97 -11.19 5.61 10.58
N LEU A 98 -10.35 5.74 11.60
CA LEU A 98 -10.79 5.62 12.99
C LEU A 98 -11.82 6.72 13.31
N GLY A 99 -12.96 6.37 13.91
CA GLY A 99 -13.97 7.36 14.30
C GLY A 99 -15.35 6.78 14.58
N ASN A 100 -16.35 7.65 14.70
CA ASN A 100 -17.73 7.27 14.96
C ASN A 100 -18.33 6.49 13.78
N PRO A 101 -18.81 5.23 13.96
CA PRO A 101 -19.48 4.44 12.93
C PRO A 101 -20.69 5.13 12.29
N GLU A 102 -21.43 5.93 13.04
CA GLU A 102 -22.60 6.67 12.55
C GLU A 102 -22.21 7.79 11.57
N LEU A 103 -20.94 8.24 11.62
CA LEU A 103 -20.36 9.24 10.72
C LEU A 103 -19.40 8.63 9.70
N GLY A 104 -19.44 7.30 9.51
CA GLY A 104 -18.60 6.58 8.56
C GLY A 104 -17.18 6.25 9.05
N GLY A 105 -16.91 6.38 10.35
CA GLY A 105 -15.68 5.92 10.98
C GLY A 105 -15.69 4.42 11.32
N LEU A 106 -14.53 3.87 11.65
CA LEU A 106 -14.35 2.51 12.13
C LEU A 106 -14.15 2.49 13.65
N PRO A 107 -14.76 1.53 14.37
CA PRO A 107 -14.38 1.23 15.74
C PRO A 107 -12.89 0.88 15.83
N LEU A 108 -12.26 1.17 16.98
CA LEU A 108 -10.81 0.99 17.18
C LEU A 108 -10.33 -0.42 16.85
N ASP A 109 -11.04 -1.45 17.31
CA ASP A 109 -10.63 -2.85 17.10
C ASP A 109 -10.64 -3.24 15.62
N GLU A 110 -11.67 -2.81 14.88
CA GLU A 110 -11.76 -3.09 13.44
C GLU A 110 -10.73 -2.26 12.68
N PHE A 111 -10.52 -1.00 13.04
CA PHE A 111 -9.44 -0.18 12.45
C PHE A 111 -8.08 -0.85 12.64
N LYS A 112 -7.72 -1.23 13.87
CA LYS A 112 -6.47 -1.98 14.16
C LYS A 112 -6.37 -3.29 13.40
N ARG A 113 -7.47 -4.05 13.29
CA ARG A 113 -7.49 -5.29 12.51
C ARG A 113 -7.14 -5.02 11.04
N ARG A 114 -7.71 -3.99 10.41
CA ARG A 114 -7.42 -3.64 9.02
C ARG A 114 -5.99 -3.13 8.83
N GLN A 115 -5.49 -2.36 9.80
CA GLN A 115 -4.10 -1.92 9.87
C GLN A 115 -3.11 -3.10 9.87
N ARG A 116 -3.36 -4.12 10.70
CA ARG A 116 -2.54 -5.34 10.75
C ARG A 116 -2.58 -6.11 9.43
N LEU A 117 -3.76 -6.26 8.83
CA LEU A 117 -3.90 -6.92 7.52
C LEU A 117 -3.10 -6.19 6.44
N HIS A 118 -3.15 -4.85 6.43
CA HIS A 118 -2.38 -4.06 5.48
C HIS A 118 -0.87 -4.17 5.72
N ALA A 119 -0.41 -4.17 6.97
CA ALA A 119 1.02 -4.39 7.27
C ALA A 119 1.51 -5.75 6.75
N LEU A 120 0.74 -6.82 6.99
CA LEU A 120 1.07 -8.17 6.48
C LEU A 120 1.07 -8.20 4.95
N ALA A 121 0.11 -7.52 4.32
CA ALA A 121 0.00 -7.41 2.87
C ALA A 121 1.19 -6.65 2.26
N GLU A 122 1.60 -5.54 2.86
CA GLU A 122 2.77 -4.76 2.45
C GLU A 122 4.04 -5.61 2.53
N ALA A 123 4.28 -6.26 3.67
CA ALA A 123 5.43 -7.14 3.86
C ALA A 123 5.49 -8.27 2.82
N ALA A 124 4.34 -8.90 2.54
CA ALA A 124 4.26 -9.97 1.57
C ALA A 124 4.42 -9.46 0.12
N ALA A 125 3.93 -8.26 -0.20
CA ALA A 125 4.16 -7.62 -1.49
C ALA A 125 5.63 -7.26 -1.71
N MET A 126 6.37 -6.91 -0.67
CA MET A 126 7.81 -6.66 -0.78
C MET A 126 8.61 -7.95 -0.93
N ARG A 127 8.19 -9.05 -0.29
CA ARG A 127 8.81 -10.37 -0.52
C ARG A 127 8.55 -10.93 -1.91
N ASP A 128 7.44 -10.58 -2.54
CA ASP A 128 7.15 -10.95 -3.94
C ASP A 128 8.15 -10.32 -4.94
N VAL A 129 8.92 -9.29 -4.55
CA VAL A 129 9.80 -8.56 -5.47
C VAL A 129 10.86 -9.46 -6.10
N ALA A 130 11.48 -10.36 -5.32
CA ALA A 130 12.49 -11.28 -5.85
C ALA A 130 11.93 -12.12 -7.01
N ASP A 131 10.81 -12.80 -6.77
CA ASP A 131 10.12 -13.59 -7.80
C ASP A 131 9.70 -12.76 -9.02
N PHE A 132 9.34 -11.49 -8.82
CA PHE A 132 8.88 -10.62 -9.91
C PHE A 132 10.01 -10.07 -10.76
N ILE A 133 11.22 -9.94 -10.21
CA ILE A 133 12.42 -9.63 -11.00
C ILE A 133 12.66 -10.75 -12.01
N ASP A 134 12.58 -12.01 -11.57
CA ASP A 134 12.76 -13.16 -12.46
C ASP A 134 11.63 -13.24 -13.51
N LYS A 135 10.38 -13.09 -13.07
CA LYS A 135 9.21 -13.10 -13.98
C LYS A 135 9.24 -11.97 -15.00
N ALA A 136 9.67 -10.77 -14.60
CA ALA A 136 9.79 -9.62 -15.50
C ALA A 136 10.67 -9.95 -16.70
N HIS A 137 11.78 -10.66 -16.46
CA HIS A 137 12.67 -11.09 -17.52
C HIS A 137 12.15 -12.33 -18.25
N GLU A 138 11.85 -13.42 -17.53
CA GLU A 138 11.57 -14.73 -18.14
C GLU A 138 10.22 -14.80 -18.86
N ILE A 139 9.20 -14.14 -18.32
CA ILE A 139 7.83 -14.20 -18.85
C ILE A 139 7.53 -13.00 -19.73
N TYR A 140 7.95 -11.81 -19.29
CA TYR A 140 7.56 -10.56 -19.92
C TYR A 140 8.66 -9.93 -20.80
N GLY A 141 9.89 -10.44 -20.74
CA GLY A 141 10.99 -10.00 -21.60
C GLY A 141 11.56 -8.61 -21.27
N TYR A 142 11.35 -8.10 -20.06
CA TYR A 142 11.92 -6.83 -19.62
C TYR A 142 13.33 -7.02 -19.08
N ASP A 143 14.27 -6.17 -19.51
CA ASP A 143 15.66 -6.22 -19.03
C ASP A 143 15.82 -5.57 -17.65
N HIS A 144 14.94 -4.63 -17.30
CA HIS A 144 15.04 -3.85 -16.06
C HIS A 144 13.77 -3.92 -15.23
N PHE A 145 13.92 -3.74 -13.92
CA PHE A 145 12.85 -3.88 -12.95
C PHE A 145 12.80 -2.66 -12.01
N LEU A 146 11.60 -2.15 -11.80
CA LEU A 146 11.33 -1.07 -10.87
C LEU A 146 10.22 -1.46 -9.89
N ASN A 147 10.52 -1.40 -8.60
CA ASN A 147 9.54 -1.48 -7.52
C ASN A 147 9.19 -0.07 -7.03
N ASP A 148 7.96 0.38 -7.31
CA ASP A 148 7.31 1.53 -6.64
C ASP A 148 6.65 1.01 -5.35
N ALA A 149 7.41 1.02 -4.25
CA ALA A 149 6.96 0.51 -2.96
C ALA A 149 5.93 1.44 -2.31
N GLY A 150 5.05 0.88 -1.47
CA GLY A 150 4.09 1.66 -0.70
C GLY A 150 4.79 2.67 0.23
N GLY A 151 4.16 3.82 0.49
CA GLY A 151 4.74 4.83 1.40
C GLY A 151 4.90 4.33 2.85
N SER A 152 4.11 3.32 3.22
CA SER A 152 4.05 2.62 4.51
C SER A 152 5.27 1.76 4.81
N ILE A 153 6.03 1.34 3.80
CA ILE A 153 7.15 0.41 3.99
C ILE A 153 8.23 0.96 4.94
N VAL A 154 8.42 2.28 5.00
CA VAL A 154 9.38 2.92 5.90
C VAL A 154 9.00 2.72 7.37
N GLU A 155 7.72 2.48 7.64
CA GLU A 155 7.19 2.19 8.98
C GLU A 155 7.00 0.70 9.23
N LEU A 156 7.30 -0.16 8.26
CA LEU A 156 7.10 -1.60 8.37
C LEU A 156 8.25 -2.23 9.20
N ASP A 157 7.92 -2.88 10.31
CA ASP A 157 8.88 -3.62 11.13
C ASP A 157 8.97 -5.10 10.69
N ASP A 158 9.26 -5.34 9.39
CA ASP A 158 9.47 -6.68 8.84
C ASP A 158 10.88 -6.78 8.22
N ARG A 159 11.79 -7.39 8.97
CA ARG A 159 13.19 -7.56 8.55
C ARG A 159 13.34 -8.42 7.30
N ALA A 160 12.46 -9.42 7.10
CA ALA A 160 12.56 -10.32 5.97
C ALA A 160 12.15 -9.61 4.67
N ALA A 161 11.10 -8.78 4.73
CA ALA A 161 10.71 -7.91 3.62
C ALA A 161 11.85 -6.94 3.24
N LEU A 162 12.45 -6.27 4.22
CA LEU A 162 13.57 -5.36 3.96
C LEU A 162 14.79 -6.10 3.40
N GLN A 163 15.16 -7.25 3.97
CA GLN A 163 16.28 -8.05 3.51
C GLN A 163 16.06 -8.52 2.07
N CYS A 164 14.85 -8.95 1.71
CA CYS A 164 14.50 -9.29 0.33
C CYS A 164 14.77 -8.13 -0.64
N LEU A 165 14.43 -6.89 -0.26
CA LEU A 165 14.69 -5.73 -1.11
C LEU A 165 16.18 -5.40 -1.20
N ILE A 166 16.92 -5.51 -0.09
CA ILE A 166 18.36 -5.27 -0.03
C ILE A 166 19.12 -6.27 -0.91
N ASP A 167 18.75 -7.54 -0.85
CA ASP A 167 19.46 -8.61 -1.56
C ASP A 167 19.23 -8.56 -3.08
N ASN A 168 18.09 -8.02 -3.51
CA ASN A 168 17.65 -8.11 -4.91
C ASN A 168 17.61 -6.77 -5.64
N THR A 169 17.67 -5.62 -4.95
CA THR A 169 17.51 -4.31 -5.59
C THR A 169 18.46 -3.25 -5.03
N VAL A 170 18.77 -2.25 -5.87
CA VAL A 170 19.30 -0.98 -5.38
C VAL A 170 18.15 -0.14 -4.83
N ILE A 171 18.23 0.19 -3.55
CA ILE A 171 17.23 1.02 -2.87
C ILE A 171 17.56 2.50 -3.07
N LEU A 172 16.64 3.25 -3.67
CA LEU A 172 16.70 4.69 -3.82
C LEU A 172 15.67 5.35 -2.90
N TYR A 173 16.16 6.06 -1.88
CA TYR A 173 15.31 6.81 -0.96
C TYR A 173 15.13 8.25 -1.43
N LEU A 174 13.90 8.61 -1.76
CA LEU A 174 13.48 9.97 -2.09
C LEU A 174 13.22 10.73 -0.80
N LYS A 175 14.20 11.55 -0.40
CA LYS A 175 14.09 12.44 0.76
C LYS A 175 13.24 13.66 0.40
N VAL A 176 12.38 14.05 1.34
CA VAL A 176 11.56 15.27 1.26
C VAL A 176 12.36 16.44 1.85
N GLU A 177 12.38 17.56 1.14
CA GLU A 177 12.90 18.84 1.67
C GLU A 177 11.87 19.50 2.60
N PRO A 178 12.27 20.28 3.62
CA PRO A 178 11.37 20.83 4.63
C PRO A 178 10.17 21.60 4.07
N GLU A 179 10.37 22.39 3.02
CA GLU A 179 9.31 23.20 2.38
C GLU A 179 8.24 22.32 1.72
N MET A 180 8.65 21.15 1.21
CA MET A 180 7.74 20.18 0.60
C MET A 180 6.99 19.37 1.66
N GLU A 181 7.59 19.16 2.84
CA GLU A 181 6.93 18.52 3.98
C GLU A 181 5.69 19.30 4.42
N GLU A 182 5.79 20.63 4.57
CA GLU A 182 4.63 21.45 4.91
C GLU A 182 3.50 21.34 3.87
N ALA A 183 3.85 21.31 2.59
CA ALA A 183 2.88 21.15 1.52
C ALA A 183 2.18 19.79 1.58
N LEU A 184 2.91 18.72 1.91
CA LEU A 184 2.36 17.39 2.12
C LEU A 184 1.43 17.36 3.34
N ILE A 185 1.81 17.99 4.45
CA ILE A 185 0.97 18.10 5.66
C ILE A 185 -0.32 18.86 5.36
N ARG A 186 -0.23 20.04 4.71
CA ARG A 186 -1.41 20.83 4.32
C ARG A 186 -2.38 20.02 3.45
N ARG A 187 -1.85 19.24 2.52
CA ARG A 187 -2.65 18.35 1.67
C ARG A 187 -3.29 17.20 2.44
N ALA A 188 -2.55 16.60 3.38
CA ALA A 188 -3.08 15.54 4.23
C ALA A 188 -4.23 16.03 5.13
N ILE A 189 -4.15 17.27 5.61
CA ILE A 189 -5.22 17.90 6.39
C ILE A 189 -6.44 18.22 5.52
N SER A 190 -6.23 18.78 4.32
CA SER A 190 -7.34 19.19 3.46
C SER A 190 -8.08 18.03 2.81
N ASN A 191 -7.38 16.92 2.56
CA ASN A 191 -7.98 15.69 2.04
C ASN A 191 -7.37 14.47 2.74
N PRO A 192 -7.84 14.15 3.97
CA PRO A 192 -7.27 13.07 4.76
C PRO A 192 -7.58 11.74 4.09
N LYS A 193 -6.55 11.14 3.50
CA LYS A 193 -6.59 9.76 3.03
C LYS A 193 -6.43 8.81 4.22
N PRO A 194 -7.00 7.59 4.15
CA PRO A 194 -6.64 6.50 5.05
C PRO A 194 -5.11 6.36 5.12
N LEU A 195 -4.56 6.39 6.33
CA LEU A 195 -3.13 6.28 6.59
C LEU A 195 -2.85 5.00 7.35
N TYR A 196 -1.71 4.41 7.04
CA TYR A 196 -1.17 3.37 7.88
C TYR A 196 -0.49 3.98 9.11
N PHE A 197 -0.78 3.44 10.28
CA PHE A 197 -0.07 3.67 11.52
C PHE A 197 0.39 2.33 12.10
N ARG A 198 1.62 2.29 12.61
CA ARG A 198 2.05 1.25 13.54
C ARG A 198 1.17 1.25 14.79
N GLU A 199 0.87 0.05 15.29
CA GLU A 199 -0.09 -0.11 16.40
C GLU A 199 0.39 0.60 17.67
N GLU A 200 1.69 0.49 18.02
CA GLU A 200 2.24 1.14 19.22
C GLU A 200 2.22 2.68 19.09
N PHE A 201 2.45 3.18 17.87
CA PHE A 201 2.37 4.61 17.60
C PHE A 201 0.92 5.11 17.73
N LEU A 202 -0.02 4.39 17.13
CA LEU A 202 -1.44 4.69 17.19
C LEU A 202 -1.93 4.72 18.63
N ASP A 203 -1.61 3.71 19.43
CA ASP A 203 -2.08 3.61 20.81
C ASP A 203 -1.58 4.76 21.67
N ARG A 204 -0.28 5.08 21.57
CA ARG A 204 0.29 6.21 22.30
C ARG A 204 -0.36 7.54 21.89
N LYS A 205 -0.49 7.81 20.59
CA LYS A 205 -1.04 9.08 20.09
C LYS A 205 -2.54 9.21 20.32
N LEU A 206 -3.27 8.10 20.26
CA LEU A 206 -4.68 8.08 20.57
C LEU A 206 -4.91 8.34 22.06
N ALA A 207 -4.12 7.75 22.95
CA ALA A 207 -4.21 8.02 24.39
C ALA A 207 -3.92 9.49 24.72
N GLU A 208 -2.85 10.07 24.13
CA GLU A 208 -2.55 11.51 24.25
C GLU A 208 -3.71 12.38 23.76
N TYR A 209 -4.33 12.03 22.62
CA TYR A 209 -5.46 12.74 22.05
C TYR A 209 -6.70 12.67 22.94
N LEU A 210 -7.10 11.47 23.38
CA LEU A 210 -8.28 11.27 24.22
C LEU A 210 -8.15 12.02 25.56
N GLN A 211 -6.96 12.03 26.17
CA GLN A 211 -6.70 12.82 27.37
C GLN A 211 -6.87 14.33 27.11
N ARG A 212 -6.32 14.84 26.00
CA ARG A 212 -6.40 16.25 25.65
C ARG A 212 -7.83 16.72 25.39
N GLU A 213 -8.64 15.88 24.75
CA GLU A 213 -10.04 16.21 24.41
C GLU A 213 -11.04 15.83 25.53
N GLY A 214 -10.58 15.23 26.64
CA GLY A 214 -11.44 14.83 27.76
C GLY A 214 -12.35 13.63 27.44
N LEU A 215 -11.88 12.72 26.58
CA LEU A 215 -12.60 11.53 26.09
C LEU A 215 -11.99 10.21 26.61
N ALA A 216 -11.10 10.29 27.60
CA ALA A 216 -10.39 9.14 28.18
C ALA A 216 -11.25 8.32 29.16
#